data_AF-A0A1H7ZH14-F1
#
_entry.id   AF-A0A1H7ZH14-F1
#
_cell.length_a   1.000
_cell.length_b   1.000
_cell.length_c   1.000
_cell.angle_alpha   90.00
_cell.angle_beta   90.00
_cell.angle_gamma   90.00
#
_symmetry.space_group_name_H-M   'P 1'
#
loop_
_entity.id
_entity.type
_entity.pdbx_description
1 polymer ?
#
loop_
_entity_poly.entity_id
_entity_poly.type
_entity_poly.pdbx_seq_one_letter_code
_entity_poly.pdbx_strand_id
1 'polypeptide(L)'
;GREAMEVRLACVVSTLEELKAKLAQYLAEAKGIDGLYRGTARRDKDALAVFGTDEELQEAVDKWVARGKWHKLVELWVRGLAFDWTGLYGDVPPRRISLPTYPFAKERYWPMSNDSGLPSRPIAKLEDDAQLRRWESLLAEIEIGALSADAALALAVQE
;
A
#
# COMPACT_ATOMS: atom_id res chain seq x y z
N GLY A 1 -10.53 6.26 -9.21
CA GLY A 1 -10.01 6.57 -7.85
C GLY A 1 -9.34 5.38 -7.17
N ARG A 2 -9.08 4.29 -7.89
CA ARG A 2 -8.19 3.20 -7.48
C ARG A 2 -7.31 2.86 -8.67
N GLU A 3 -6.13 2.35 -8.38
CA GLU A 3 -5.21 1.86 -9.40
C GLU A 3 -5.65 0.48 -9.90
N ALA A 4 -5.57 0.26 -11.22
CA ALA A 4 -5.94 -1.01 -11.83
C ALA A 4 -4.75 -1.99 -11.80
N MET A 5 -4.61 -2.72 -10.70
CA MET A 5 -3.56 -3.71 -10.46
C MET A 5 -3.68 -4.95 -11.38
N GLU A 6 -2.76 -5.91 -11.20
CA GLU A 6 -2.64 -7.11 -12.05
C GLU A 6 -3.86 -8.04 -11.96
N VAL A 7 -4.31 -8.38 -10.76
CA VAL A 7 -5.48 -9.25 -10.56
C VAL A 7 -6.72 -8.37 -10.50
N ARG A 8 -7.65 -8.61 -11.43
CA ARG A 8 -8.85 -7.78 -11.61
C ARG A 8 -10.11 -8.62 -11.43
N LEU A 9 -11.09 -8.02 -10.77
CA LEU A 9 -12.43 -8.55 -10.58
C LEU A 9 -13.43 -7.47 -10.98
N ALA A 10 -14.40 -7.81 -11.82
CA ALA A 10 -15.50 -6.94 -12.20
C ALA A 10 -16.83 -7.67 -12.07
N CYS A 11 -17.88 -6.94 -11.68
CA CYS A 11 -19.24 -7.43 -11.71
C CYS A 11 -20.17 -6.38 -12.32
N VAL A 12 -21.10 -6.84 -13.17
CA VAL A 12 -22.20 -6.01 -13.67
C VAL A 12 -23.40 -6.28 -12.79
N VAL A 13 -23.92 -5.24 -12.13
CA VAL A 13 -25.01 -5.33 -11.17
C VAL A 13 -25.95 -4.14 -11.31
N SER A 14 -27.23 -4.37 -11.02
CA SER A 14 -28.28 -3.36 -11.05
C SER A 14 -28.71 -2.92 -9.64
N THR A 15 -28.46 -3.74 -8.63
CA THR A 15 -28.87 -3.49 -7.24
C THR A 15 -27.75 -3.80 -6.23
N LEU A 16 -27.85 -3.21 -5.04
CA LEU A 16 -26.91 -3.47 -3.95
C LEU A 16 -27.01 -4.92 -3.42
N GLU A 17 -28.21 -5.50 -3.44
CA GLU A 17 -28.43 -6.90 -3.03
C GLU A 17 -27.75 -7.87 -4.00
N GLU A 18 -27.87 -7.61 -5.30
CA GLU A 18 -27.18 -8.37 -6.34
C GLU A 18 -25.66 -8.31 -6.16
N LEU A 19 -25.12 -7.12 -5.85
CA LEU A 19 -23.70 -6.96 -5.54
C LEU A 19 -23.26 -7.82 -4.36
N LYS A 20 -23.99 -7.77 -3.24
CA LYS A 20 -23.68 -8.58 -2.05
C LYS A 20 -23.72 -10.07 -2.37
N ALA A 21 -24.73 -10.52 -3.11
CA ALA A 21 -24.89 -11.92 -3.49
C ALA A 21 -23.72 -12.41 -4.36
N LYS A 22 -23.34 -11.65 -5.40
CA LYS A 22 -22.22 -12.02 -6.28
C LYS A 22 -20.88 -12.05 -5.55
N LEU A 23 -20.62 -11.09 -4.66
CA LEU A 23 -19.41 -11.09 -3.84
C LEU A 23 -19.36 -12.27 -2.86
N ALA A 24 -20.49 -12.62 -2.24
CA ALA A 24 -20.58 -13.80 -1.38
C ALA A 24 -20.33 -15.10 -2.15
N GLN A 25 -20.90 -15.24 -3.34
CA GLN A 25 -20.65 -16.38 -4.22
C GLN A 25 -19.18 -16.48 -4.66
N TYR A 26 -18.53 -15.34 -4.93
CA TYR A 26 -17.11 -15.29 -5.24
C TYR A 26 -16.25 -15.77 -4.07
N LEU A 27 -16.57 -15.35 -2.84
CA LEU A 27 -15.88 -15.82 -1.64
C LEU A 27 -16.11 -17.31 -1.37
N ALA A 28 -17.26 -17.85 -1.78
CA ALA A 28 -17.58 -19.27 -1.70
C ALA A 28 -17.00 -20.12 -2.85
N GLU A 29 -16.17 -19.53 -3.72
CA GLU A 29 -15.55 -20.19 -4.88
C GLU A 29 -16.54 -20.85 -5.86
N ALA A 30 -17.77 -20.33 -5.92
CA ALA A 30 -18.78 -20.82 -6.85
C ALA A 30 -18.33 -20.56 -8.31
N LYS A 31 -18.49 -21.58 -9.17
CA LYS A 31 -18.12 -21.50 -10.60
C LYS A 31 -19.28 -21.00 -11.45
N GLY A 32 -18.96 -20.24 -12.49
CA GLY A 32 -19.95 -19.83 -13.50
C GLY A 32 -20.94 -18.77 -13.01
N ILE A 33 -20.52 -17.87 -12.12
CA ILE A 33 -21.37 -16.75 -11.65
C ILE A 33 -21.60 -15.79 -12.81
N ASP A 34 -22.86 -15.64 -13.24
CA ASP A 34 -23.20 -14.76 -14.35
C ASP A 34 -22.96 -13.28 -14.02
N GLY A 35 -22.36 -12.57 -14.98
CA GLY A 35 -21.96 -11.18 -14.82
C GLY A 35 -20.81 -10.95 -13.84
N LEU A 36 -20.08 -11.99 -13.41
CA LEU A 36 -18.83 -11.90 -12.66
C LEU A 36 -17.64 -12.27 -13.54
N TYR A 37 -16.65 -11.37 -13.61
CA TYR A 37 -15.48 -11.50 -14.47
C TYR A 37 -14.21 -11.40 -13.63
N ARG A 38 -13.29 -12.35 -13.82
CA ARG A 38 -11.96 -12.38 -13.19
C ARG A 38 -10.90 -12.55 -14.26
N GLY A 39 -9.80 -11.80 -14.15
CA GLY A 39 -8.67 -11.89 -15.07
C GLY A 39 -7.37 -11.42 -14.44
N THR A 40 -6.26 -11.71 -15.12
CA THR A 40 -4.93 -11.26 -14.71
C THR A 40 -4.30 -10.48 -15.86
N ALA A 41 -4.20 -9.16 -15.69
CA ALA A 41 -3.77 -8.23 -16.72
C ALA A 41 -2.39 -8.53 -17.33
N ARG A 42 -1.48 -9.16 -16.57
CA ARG A 42 -0.14 -9.50 -17.08
C ARG A 42 -0.13 -10.65 -18.08
N ARG A 43 -1.00 -11.65 -17.89
CA ARG A 43 -1.08 -12.83 -18.77
C ARG A 43 -1.77 -12.52 -20.09
N ASP A 44 -2.74 -11.62 -20.02
CA ASP A 44 -3.67 -11.35 -21.12
C ASP A 44 -3.26 -10.11 -21.94
N LYS A 45 -2.25 -9.34 -21.50
CA LYS A 45 -1.65 -8.24 -22.28
C LYS A 45 -1.07 -8.71 -23.61
N ASP A 46 -0.45 -9.90 -23.65
CA ASP A 46 0.10 -10.49 -24.87
C ASP A 46 -1.00 -10.85 -25.87
N ALA A 47 -2.18 -11.24 -25.38
CA ALA A 47 -3.37 -11.49 -26.20
C ALA A 47 -4.08 -10.19 -26.62
N LEU A 48 -3.96 -9.13 -25.82
CA LEU A 48 -4.54 -7.82 -26.10
C LEU A 48 -3.70 -6.97 -27.07
N ALA A 49 -2.39 -7.20 -27.16
CA ALA A 49 -1.50 -6.57 -28.15
C ALA A 49 -1.89 -6.88 -29.61
N VAL A 50 -2.80 -7.83 -29.83
CA VAL A 50 -3.37 -8.17 -31.14
C VAL A 50 -4.49 -7.19 -31.54
N PHE A 51 -5.10 -6.47 -30.60
CA PHE A 51 -6.21 -5.55 -30.89
C PHE A 51 -5.70 -4.16 -31.29
N GLY A 52 -5.25 -4.02 -32.54
CA GLY A 52 -5.21 -2.74 -33.25
C GLY A 52 -4.43 -1.59 -32.60
N THR A 53 -4.64 -0.38 -33.13
CA THR A 53 -4.16 0.87 -32.52
C THR A 53 -5.09 1.29 -31.38
N ASP A 54 -4.57 2.05 -30.42
CA ASP A 54 -5.34 2.56 -29.28
C ASP A 54 -6.59 3.37 -29.71
N GLU A 55 -6.57 3.97 -30.91
CA GLU A 55 -7.66 4.80 -31.45
C GLU A 55 -8.87 3.97 -31.91
N GLU A 56 -8.66 2.87 -32.64
CA GLU A 56 -9.74 1.95 -33.06
C GLU A 56 -10.40 1.25 -31.86
N LEU A 57 -9.57 0.93 -30.85
CA LEU A 57 -10.04 0.39 -29.59
C LEU A 57 -10.95 1.38 -28.85
N GLN A 58 -10.56 2.65 -28.79
CA GLN A 58 -11.35 3.68 -28.13
C GLN A 58 -12.70 3.88 -28.83
N GLU A 59 -12.75 3.92 -30.16
CA GLU A 59 -14.02 4.00 -30.88
C GLU A 59 -14.93 2.78 -30.65
N ALA A 60 -14.35 1.58 -30.61
CA ALA A 60 -15.10 0.36 -30.36
C ALA A 60 -15.71 0.36 -28.94
N VAL A 61 -14.95 0.85 -27.98
CA VAL A 61 -15.36 1.05 -26.60
C VAL A 61 -16.51 2.06 -26.51
N ASP A 62 -16.41 3.22 -27.15
CA ASP A 62 -17.47 4.23 -27.16
C ASP A 62 -18.77 3.66 -27.76
N LYS A 63 -18.65 2.87 -28.83
CA LYS A 63 -19.79 2.12 -29.43
C LYS A 63 -20.38 1.09 -28.46
N TRP A 64 -19.59 0.45 -27.60
CA TRP A 64 -20.11 -0.48 -26.59
C TRP A 64 -20.79 0.23 -25.44
N VAL A 65 -20.25 1.37 -24.99
CA VAL A 65 -20.87 2.23 -23.97
C VAL A 65 -22.23 2.74 -24.47
N ALA A 66 -22.28 3.29 -25.69
CA ALA A 66 -23.52 3.77 -26.30
C ALA A 66 -24.59 2.67 -26.48
N ARG A 67 -24.17 1.40 -26.63
CA ARG A 67 -25.07 0.24 -26.78
C ARG A 67 -25.36 -0.50 -25.48
N GLY A 68 -24.85 -0.02 -24.33
CA GLY A 68 -25.02 -0.67 -23.03
C GLY A 68 -24.39 -2.06 -22.92
N LYS A 69 -23.34 -2.35 -23.69
CA LYS A 69 -22.67 -3.66 -23.71
C LYS A 69 -21.64 -3.80 -22.59
N TRP A 70 -22.09 -3.71 -21.34
CA TRP A 70 -21.24 -3.72 -20.15
C TRP A 70 -20.41 -5.00 -20.00
N HIS A 71 -21.02 -6.15 -20.27
CA HIS A 71 -20.38 -7.47 -20.17
C HIS A 71 -19.09 -7.57 -20.99
N LYS A 72 -19.12 -7.12 -22.24
CA LYS A 72 -17.96 -7.17 -23.13
C LYS A 72 -16.85 -6.20 -22.68
N LEU A 73 -17.24 -5.02 -22.19
CA LEU A 73 -16.32 -4.01 -21.70
C LEU A 73 -15.57 -4.52 -20.45
N VAL A 74 -16.30 -5.05 -19.47
CA VAL A 74 -15.66 -5.56 -18.24
C VAL A 74 -14.80 -6.79 -18.51
N GLU A 75 -15.18 -7.65 -19.45
CA GLU A 75 -14.37 -8.82 -19.87
C GLU A 75 -12.99 -8.40 -20.40
N LEU A 76 -12.93 -7.36 -21.23
CA LEU A 76 -11.67 -6.82 -21.75
C LEU A 76 -10.87 -6.08 -20.69
N TRP A 77 -11.55 -5.35 -19.81
CA TRP A 77 -10.90 -4.65 -18.70
C TRP A 77 -10.22 -5.61 -17.71
N VAL A 78 -10.86 -6.73 -17.34
CA VAL A 78 -10.22 -7.71 -16.44
C VAL A 78 -9.02 -8.41 -17.09
N ARG A 79 -9.00 -8.49 -18.42
CA ARG A 79 -7.86 -8.97 -19.22
C ARG A 79 -6.72 -7.95 -19.33
N GLY A 80 -6.87 -6.73 -18.83
CA GLY A 80 -5.77 -5.77 -18.77
C GLY A 80 -5.88 -4.58 -19.72
N LEU A 81 -6.97 -4.47 -20.49
CA LEU A 81 -7.22 -3.27 -21.31
C LEU A 81 -7.24 -2.03 -20.41
N ALA A 82 -6.55 -0.98 -20.84
CA ALA A 82 -6.65 0.33 -20.22
C ALA A 82 -7.97 0.97 -20.68
N PHE A 83 -8.78 1.42 -19.71
CA PHE A 83 -10.07 2.00 -20.01
C PHE A 83 -10.27 3.26 -19.18
N ASP A 84 -10.67 4.35 -19.85
CA ASP A 84 -11.04 5.58 -19.18
C ASP A 84 -12.51 5.52 -18.73
N TRP A 85 -12.69 5.35 -17.42
CA TRP A 85 -14.02 5.31 -16.80
C TRP A 85 -14.73 6.66 -16.80
N THR A 86 -14.06 7.77 -17.11
CA THR A 86 -14.71 9.09 -17.10
C THR A 86 -15.71 9.25 -18.24
N GLY A 87 -15.41 8.70 -19.43
CA GLY A 87 -16.31 8.71 -20.59
C GLY A 87 -17.55 7.82 -20.45
N LEU A 88 -17.64 7.03 -19.39
CA LEU A 88 -18.84 6.24 -19.08
C LEU A 88 -20.01 7.12 -18.60
N TYR A 89 -19.68 8.25 -17.96
CA TYR A 89 -20.66 9.13 -17.37
C TYR A 89 -20.96 10.27 -18.34
N GLY A 90 -22.23 10.66 -18.44
CA GLY A 90 -22.62 11.88 -19.15
C GLY A 90 -22.23 13.14 -18.37
N ASP A 91 -23.00 14.21 -18.54
CA ASP A 91 -22.67 15.53 -17.98
C ASP A 91 -22.57 15.58 -16.45
N VAL A 92 -23.19 14.63 -15.74
CA VAL A 92 -23.19 14.58 -14.27
C VAL A 92 -22.49 13.32 -13.77
N PRO A 93 -21.19 13.40 -13.44
CA PRO A 93 -20.46 12.26 -12.88
C PRO A 93 -20.86 12.01 -11.41
N PRO A 94 -20.87 10.74 -10.96
CA PRO A 94 -21.09 10.40 -9.57
C PRO A 94 -20.03 11.00 -8.63
N ARG A 95 -20.43 11.29 -7.39
CA ARG A 95 -19.50 11.73 -6.34
C ARG A 95 -18.71 10.54 -5.79
N ARG A 96 -17.45 10.79 -5.44
CA ARG A 96 -16.61 9.80 -4.75
C ARG A 96 -17.10 9.59 -3.32
N ILE A 97 -17.15 8.34 -2.88
CA ILE A 97 -17.53 7.94 -1.52
C ILE A 97 -16.38 7.18 -0.84
N SER A 98 -16.40 7.12 0.49
CA SER A 98 -15.44 6.33 1.26
C SER A 98 -15.73 4.84 1.11
N LEU A 99 -14.68 4.06 0.84
CA LEU A 99 -14.71 2.60 0.72
C LEU A 99 -13.43 2.01 1.33
N PRO A 100 -13.41 0.73 1.73
CA PRO A 100 -12.23 0.09 2.31
C PRO A 100 -10.96 0.31 1.49
N THR A 101 -9.83 0.53 2.16
CA THR A 101 -8.53 0.70 1.50
C THR A 101 -7.93 -0.66 1.10
N TYR A 102 -6.82 -0.62 0.35
CA TYR A 102 -6.13 -1.84 -0.06
C TYR A 102 -5.70 -2.67 1.16
N PRO A 103 -6.06 -3.97 1.23
CA PRO A 103 -5.69 -4.82 2.35
C PRO A 103 -4.23 -5.28 2.18
N PHE A 104 -3.28 -4.54 2.77
CA PHE A 104 -1.87 -4.91 2.75
C PHE A 104 -1.65 -6.31 3.36
N ALA A 105 -0.69 -7.04 2.79
CA ALA A 105 -0.26 -8.32 3.31
C ALA A 105 0.24 -8.16 4.75
N LYS A 106 -0.26 -8.99 5.66
CA LYS A 106 0.12 -8.97 7.07
C LYS A 106 1.36 -9.82 7.30
N GLU A 107 2.47 -9.36 6.75
CA GLU A 107 3.76 -10.03 6.87
C GLU A 107 4.52 -9.51 8.09
N ARG A 108 5.04 -10.44 8.89
CA ARG A 108 5.83 -10.10 10.08
C ARG A 108 7.27 -9.86 9.67
N TYR A 109 7.66 -8.59 9.64
CA TYR A 109 9.05 -8.18 9.54
C TYR A 109 9.58 -7.87 10.94
N TRP A 110 10.35 -8.79 11.50
CA TRP A 110 11.10 -8.58 12.74
C TRP A 110 12.58 -8.70 12.43
N PRO A 111 13.48 -7.92 13.05
CA PRO A 111 14.90 -8.23 12.99
C PRO A 111 15.06 -9.69 13.42
N MET A 112 15.60 -10.52 12.53
CA MET A 112 16.08 -11.82 12.98
C MET A 112 17.14 -11.50 14.02
N SER A 113 17.00 -12.05 15.23
CA SER A 113 18.11 -12.11 16.18
C SER A 113 19.18 -12.95 15.52
N ASN A 114 19.93 -12.32 14.64
CA ASN A 114 21.14 -12.88 14.14
C ASN A 114 22.07 -12.77 15.34
N ASP A 115 22.23 -13.88 16.03
CA ASP A 115 23.39 -14.14 16.87
C ASP A 115 24.68 -14.18 16.03
N SER A 116 24.63 -13.75 14.75
CA SER A 116 25.80 -13.38 13.99
C SER A 116 26.29 -12.00 14.46
N GLY A 117 27.12 -12.00 15.49
CA GLY A 117 28.30 -11.15 15.64
C GLY A 117 28.28 -9.73 15.04
N LEU A 118 27.17 -9.00 15.11
CA LEU A 118 27.27 -7.56 15.29
C LEU A 118 28.10 -7.42 16.56
N PRO A 119 29.20 -6.65 16.57
CA PRO A 119 29.77 -6.27 17.84
C PRO A 119 28.66 -5.50 18.54
N SER A 120 27.91 -6.20 19.41
CA SER A 120 27.36 -5.60 20.59
C SER A 120 28.59 -5.00 21.22
N ARG A 121 28.82 -3.71 20.92
CA ARG A 121 29.76 -2.88 21.65
C ARG A 121 29.40 -3.23 23.08
N PRO A 122 30.30 -3.89 23.85
CA PRO A 122 29.97 -4.19 25.22
C PRO A 122 29.48 -2.86 25.76
N ILE A 123 28.28 -2.83 26.33
CA ILE A 123 27.93 -1.74 27.23
C ILE A 123 29.11 -1.79 28.17
N ALA A 124 30.06 -0.86 27.98
CA ALA A 124 31.28 -0.84 28.73
C ALA A 124 30.76 -0.95 30.14
N LYS A 125 31.15 -2.01 30.85
CA LYS A 125 30.87 -2.02 32.29
C LYS A 125 31.31 -0.65 32.74
N LEU A 126 30.42 0.04 33.45
CA LEU A 126 30.68 1.32 34.05
C LEU A 126 31.75 1.06 35.14
N GLU A 127 32.95 0.69 34.70
CA GLU A 127 34.14 0.35 35.46
C GLU A 127 35.01 1.60 35.37
N ASP A 128 34.55 2.63 36.08
CA ASP A 128 35.43 3.38 36.95
C ASP A 128 34.60 4.16 37.98
N ASP A 129 34.53 3.63 39.21
CA ASP A 129 33.99 4.35 40.38
C ASP A 129 34.66 5.73 40.55
N ALA A 130 35.87 5.91 40.01
CA ALA A 130 36.58 7.17 39.96
C ALA A 130 35.88 8.22 39.06
N GLN A 131 35.37 7.81 37.89
CA GLN A 131 34.63 8.72 37.02
C GLN A 131 33.30 9.11 37.65
N LEU A 132 32.56 8.16 38.22
CA LEU A 132 31.31 8.44 38.94
C LEU A 132 31.51 9.47 40.08
N ARG A 133 32.53 9.31 40.91
CA ARG A 133 32.85 10.29 41.98
C ARG A 133 33.22 11.67 41.44
N ARG A 134 33.90 11.72 40.30
CA ARG A 134 34.25 12.98 39.63
C ARG A 134 32.99 13.68 39.10
N TRP A 135 32.09 12.93 38.47
CA TRP A 135 30.81 13.46 37.98
C TRP A 135 29.91 13.91 39.12
N GLU A 136 29.86 13.18 40.24
CA GLU A 136 29.15 13.60 41.45
C GLU A 136 29.74 14.89 42.04
N SER A 137 31.06 15.05 42.07
CA SER A 137 31.72 16.28 42.54
C SER A 137 31.41 17.48 41.63
N LEU A 138 31.44 17.30 40.30
CA LEU A 138 31.12 18.37 39.36
C LEU A 138 29.65 18.78 39.44
N LEU A 139 28.75 17.82 39.66
CA LEU A 139 27.32 18.11 39.87
C LEU A 139 27.09 18.88 41.18
N ALA A 140 27.78 18.53 42.26
CA ALA A 140 27.71 19.26 43.53
C ALA A 140 28.23 20.71 43.40
N GLU A 141 29.30 20.95 42.62
CA GLU A 141 29.82 22.29 42.38
C GLU A 141 28.88 23.14 41.50
N ILE A 142 28.18 22.53 40.54
CA ILE A 142 27.13 23.21 39.78
C ILE A 142 25.94 23.55 40.69
N GLU A 143 25.48 22.62 41.54
CA GLU A 143 24.34 22.85 42.43
C GLU A 143 24.60 23.96 43.47
N ILE A 144 25.84 24.12 43.93
CA ILE A 144 26.25 25.19 44.84
C ILE A 144 26.57 26.50 44.06
N GLY A 145 26.51 26.48 42.72
CA GLY A 145 26.75 27.62 41.85
C GLY A 145 28.23 28.01 41.73
N ALA A 146 29.14 27.15 42.17
CA ALA A 146 30.59 27.36 42.11
C ALA A 146 31.16 27.07 40.71
N LEU A 147 30.43 26.32 39.87
CA LEU A 147 30.82 25.99 38.50
C LEU A 147 29.64 26.14 37.54
N SER A 148 29.88 26.63 36.32
CA SER A 148 28.84 26.63 35.28
C SER A 148 28.75 25.26 34.60
N ALA A 149 27.56 24.92 34.10
CA ALA A 149 27.34 23.67 33.39
C ALA A 149 28.28 23.50 32.17
N ASP A 150 28.59 24.58 31.45
CA ASP A 150 29.51 24.55 30.31
C ASP A 150 30.96 24.28 30.72
N ALA A 151 31.40 24.82 31.86
CA ALA A 151 32.74 24.58 32.39
C ALA A 151 32.90 23.14 32.91
N ALA A 152 31.86 22.58 33.53
CA ALA A 152 31.83 21.18 33.93
C ALA A 152 31.90 20.25 32.70
N LEU A 153 31.17 20.60 31.63
CA LEU A 153 31.16 19.84 30.37
C LEU A 153 32.54 19.86 29.69
N ALA A 154 33.23 20.99 29.71
CA ALA A 154 34.58 21.11 29.15
C ALA A 154 35.62 20.26 29.91
N LEU A 155 35.51 20.18 31.25
CA LEU A 155 36.39 19.37 32.08
C LEU A 155 36.14 17.86 31.90
N ALA A 156 34.89 17.48 31.63
CA ALA A 156 34.50 16.10 31.40
C ALA A 156 34.96 15.52 30.06
N VAL A 157 35.19 16.37 29.05
CA VAL A 157 35.53 15.95 27.67
C VAL A 157 37.04 15.82 27.44
N GLN A 158 37.89 16.22 28.40
CA GLN A 158 39.35 16.12 28.29
C GLN A 158 39.95 14.72 28.57
N GLU A 159 39.13 13.67 28.67
CA GLU A 159 39.57 12.26 28.70
C GLU A 159 39.17 11.49 27.43
#